data_AF-A0A3M1WXI4-F1
#
_entry.id   AF-A0A3M1WXI4-F1
#
_cell.length_a   1.000
_cell.length_b   1.000
_cell.length_c   1.000
_cell.angle_alpha   90.00
_cell.angle_beta   90.00
_cell.angle_gamma   90.00
#
_symmetry.space_group_name_H-M   'P 1'
#
loop_
_entity.id
_entity.type
_entity.pdbx_description
1 polymer ?
#
loop_
_entity_poly.entity_id
_entity_poly.type
_entity_poly.pdbx_seq_one_letter_code
_entity_poly.pdbx_strand_id
1 'polypeptide(L)'
;HATLAINSLAHRFGSRRYATRDDSRNNFWLALLTLGEGWHNNHHHYAASARQGFRWWEVDITWYILLGMEKLGWVRDLRPVPTHKLNPEVASTPKAATTAALDPTGQTDETGGVA
;
A
#
# COMPACT_ATOMS: atom_id res chain seq x y z
N HIS A 1 -26.44 -20.15 13.38
CA HIS A 1 -25.41 -21.18 13.66
C HIS A 1 -24.31 -21.25 12.58
N ALA A 2 -24.62 -21.24 11.28
CA ALA A 2 -23.60 -21.29 10.21
C ALA A 2 -22.67 -20.05 10.12
N THR A 3 -23.20 -18.85 10.37
CA THR A 3 -22.44 -17.58 10.26
C THR A 3 -21.30 -17.47 11.27
N LEU A 4 -21.46 -18.01 12.48
CA LEU A 4 -20.44 -18.00 13.54
C LEU A 4 -19.29 -18.97 13.25
N ALA A 5 -19.56 -20.09 12.58
CA ALA A 5 -18.55 -21.05 12.16
C ALA A 5 -17.67 -20.49 11.03
N ILE A 6 -18.28 -19.80 10.07
CA ILE A 6 -17.57 -19.05 9.02
C ILE A 6 -16.71 -17.94 9.64
N ASN A 7 -17.25 -17.21 10.60
CA ASN A 7 -16.54 -16.16 11.32
C ASN A 7 -15.30 -16.72 12.08
N SER A 8 -15.45 -17.85 12.77
CA SER A 8 -14.34 -18.47 13.51
C SER A 8 -13.25 -19.04 12.58
N LEU A 9 -13.64 -19.58 11.41
CA LEU A 9 -12.69 -20.03 10.38
C LEU A 9 -11.96 -18.84 9.74
N ALA A 10 -12.67 -17.74 9.49
CA ALA A 10 -12.10 -16.52 8.93
C ALA A 10 -10.99 -15.89 9.79
N HIS A 11 -11.12 -15.93 11.11
CA HIS A 11 -10.15 -15.33 12.02
C HIS A 11 -8.79 -16.07 12.06
N ARG A 12 -8.71 -17.33 11.59
CA ARG A 12 -7.44 -18.05 11.42
C ARG A 12 -6.75 -17.83 10.08
N PHE A 13 -7.44 -17.27 9.08
CA PHE A 13 -6.94 -17.15 7.71
C PHE A 13 -6.90 -15.69 7.25
N GLY A 14 -5.77 -15.03 7.49
CA GLY A 14 -5.43 -13.73 6.92
C GLY A 14 -4.20 -13.83 6.03
N SER A 15 -4.17 -13.10 4.92
CA SER A 15 -3.03 -13.07 4.00
C SER A 15 -2.25 -11.77 4.14
N ARG A 16 -0.91 -11.87 4.06
CA ARG A 16 -0.04 -10.71 4.00
C ARG A 16 0.50 -10.61 2.58
N ARG A 17 -0.01 -9.67 1.80
CA ARG A 17 0.37 -9.51 0.39
C ARG A 17 1.52 -8.52 0.22
N TYR A 18 1.55 -7.48 1.06
CA TYR A 18 2.54 -6.41 1.01
C TYR A 18 3.47 -6.49 2.22
N ALA A 19 4.76 -6.31 1.98
CA ALA A 19 5.74 -6.14 3.04
C ALA A 19 5.54 -4.77 3.69
N THR A 20 4.88 -4.76 4.85
CA THR A 20 4.70 -3.60 5.70
C THR A 20 5.66 -3.68 6.89
N ARG A 21 5.79 -2.63 7.70
CA ARG A 21 6.60 -2.71 8.93
C ARG A 21 5.88 -3.42 10.08
N ASP A 22 4.57 -3.55 9.98
CA ASP A 22 3.69 -4.15 10.97
C ASP A 22 3.22 -5.56 10.57
N ASP A 23 2.58 -6.27 11.49
CA ASP A 23 2.03 -7.62 11.25
C ASP A 23 0.58 -7.57 10.72
N SER A 24 0.24 -6.52 9.97
CA SER A 24 -1.09 -6.37 9.36
C SER A 24 -1.37 -7.48 8.36
N ARG A 25 -2.62 -7.97 8.36
CA ARG A 25 -3.09 -9.03 7.46
C ARG A 25 -4.44 -8.64 6.85
N ASN A 26 -4.63 -9.02 5.60
CA ASN A 26 -5.92 -8.92 4.91
C ASN A 26 -6.82 -10.09 5.33
N ASN A 27 -8.04 -9.79 5.73
CA ASN A 27 -9.06 -10.77 6.07
C ASN A 27 -10.36 -10.45 5.33
N PHE A 28 -10.74 -11.32 4.40
CA PHE A 28 -11.91 -11.14 3.54
C PHE A 28 -13.23 -11.05 4.32
N TRP A 29 -13.40 -11.89 5.34
CA TRP A 29 -14.63 -11.89 6.13
C TRP A 29 -14.71 -10.71 7.06
N LEU A 30 -13.57 -10.32 7.64
CA LEU A 30 -13.49 -9.08 8.39
C LEU A 30 -13.89 -7.93 7.47
N ALA A 31 -13.36 -7.86 6.25
CA ALA A 31 -13.69 -6.82 5.29
C ALA A 31 -15.19 -6.80 4.95
N LEU A 32 -15.84 -7.96 4.84
CA LEU A 32 -17.28 -8.04 4.62
C LEU A 32 -18.08 -7.53 5.83
N LEU A 33 -17.67 -7.88 7.04
CA LEU A 33 -18.36 -7.51 8.29
C LEU A 33 -18.14 -6.03 8.64
N THR A 34 -16.94 -5.51 8.42
CA THR A 34 -16.51 -4.15 8.74
C THR A 34 -16.55 -3.23 7.52
N LEU A 35 -17.29 -3.63 6.48
CA LEU A 35 -17.55 -2.83 5.29
C LEU A 35 -16.28 -2.41 4.49
N GLY A 36 -15.13 -3.05 4.68
CA GLY A 36 -13.88 -2.78 3.97
C GLY A 36 -12.63 -2.78 4.86
N GLU A 37 -12.78 -2.54 6.16
CA GLU A 37 -11.63 -2.37 7.08
C GLU A 37 -10.76 -3.63 7.26
N GLY A 38 -11.26 -4.80 6.83
CA GLY A 38 -10.50 -6.04 6.87
C GLY A 38 -9.36 -6.13 5.86
N TRP A 39 -9.27 -5.21 4.89
CA TRP A 39 -8.12 -5.06 3.99
C TRP A 39 -6.94 -4.35 4.66
N HIS A 40 -6.58 -4.79 5.87
CA HIS A 40 -5.69 -4.06 6.75
C HIS A 40 -4.26 -3.98 6.19
N ASN A 41 -3.74 -5.07 5.62
CA ASN A 41 -2.40 -5.06 5.02
C ASN A 41 -2.33 -4.17 3.77
N ASN A 42 -3.41 -4.08 3.01
CA ASN A 42 -3.51 -3.14 1.90
C ASN A 42 -3.51 -1.69 2.41
N HIS A 43 -4.31 -1.38 3.43
CA HIS A 43 -4.40 -0.04 4.01
C HIS A 43 -3.05 0.41 4.58
N HIS A 44 -2.35 -0.45 5.33
CA HIS A 44 -1.00 -0.15 5.83
C HIS A 44 0.06 -0.04 4.73
N HIS A 45 -0.14 -0.69 3.57
CA HIS A 45 0.74 -0.51 2.42
C HIS A 45 0.60 0.89 1.79
N TYR A 46 -0.62 1.41 1.70
CA TYR A 46 -0.88 2.73 1.13
C TYR A 46 -2.10 3.42 1.75
N ALA A 47 -1.90 4.00 2.94
CA ALA A 47 -2.96 4.68 3.71
C ALA A 47 -3.46 5.99 3.08
N ALA A 48 -2.75 6.51 2.06
CA ALA A 48 -3.15 7.72 1.34
C ALA A 48 -4.30 7.49 0.34
N SER A 49 -4.68 6.23 0.05
CA SER A 49 -5.86 5.94 -0.74
C SER A 49 -7.11 5.85 0.14
N ALA A 50 -8.22 6.39 -0.38
CA ALA A 50 -9.54 6.20 0.20
C ALA A 50 -10.10 4.77 -0.04
N ARG A 51 -9.44 3.98 -0.91
CA ARG A 51 -9.81 2.61 -1.23
C ARG A 51 -8.90 1.63 -0.48
N GLN A 52 -9.49 0.74 0.32
CA GLN A 52 -8.80 -0.27 1.10
C GLN A 52 -8.67 -1.60 0.34
N GLY A 53 -9.67 -1.96 -0.48
CA GLY A 53 -9.61 -3.15 -1.35
C GLY A 53 -8.82 -2.88 -2.64
N PHE A 54 -7.67 -3.51 -2.87
CA PHE A 54 -6.79 -3.20 -4.01
C PHE A 54 -7.13 -4.02 -5.25
N ARG A 55 -7.71 -5.21 -5.09
CA ARG A 55 -8.12 -6.09 -6.20
C ARG A 55 -9.62 -5.98 -6.46
N TRP A 56 -10.05 -6.41 -7.64
CA TRP A 56 -11.46 -6.31 -8.05
C TRP A 56 -12.38 -7.24 -7.24
N TRP A 57 -11.85 -8.34 -6.71
CA TRP A 57 -12.57 -9.25 -5.81
C TRP A 57 -12.54 -8.80 -4.34
N GLU A 58 -11.79 -7.75 -4.00
CA GLU A 58 -11.70 -7.23 -2.63
C GLU A 58 -12.85 -6.27 -2.40
N VAL A 59 -13.91 -6.79 -1.77
CA VAL A 59 -15.13 -6.03 -1.50
C VAL A 59 -14.84 -4.96 -0.45
N ASP A 60 -15.02 -3.70 -0.85
CA ASP A 60 -14.84 -2.52 -0.02
C ASP A 60 -16.12 -1.68 -0.12
N ILE A 61 -17.01 -1.92 0.84
CA ILE A 61 -18.36 -1.32 0.84
C ILE A 61 -18.25 0.18 1.11
N THR A 62 -17.32 0.60 1.98
CA THR A 62 -17.00 2.01 2.24
C THR A 62 -16.58 2.72 0.97
N TRP A 63 -15.70 2.14 0.16
CA TRP A 63 -15.31 2.70 -1.14
C TRP A 63 -16.49 2.86 -2.09
N TYR A 64 -17.40 1.88 -2.15
CA TYR A 64 -18.59 1.98 -2.99
C TYR A 64 -19.56 3.07 -2.51
N ILE A 65 -19.72 3.23 -1.19
CA ILE A 65 -20.51 4.33 -0.60
C ILE A 65 -19.88 5.68 -0.97
N LEU A 66 -18.56 5.82 -0.82
CA LEU A 66 -17.84 7.04 -1.19
C LEU A 66 -18.00 7.38 -2.68
N LEU A 67 -17.88 6.41 -3.57
CA LEU A 67 -18.16 6.59 -5.00
C LEU A 67 -19.61 7.04 -5.26
N GLY A 68 -20.58 6.51 -4.51
CA GLY A 68 -21.96 6.96 -4.55
C GLY A 68 -22.10 8.43 -4.13
N MET A 69 -21.45 8.80 -3.03
CA MET A 69 -21.44 10.19 -2.53
C MET A 69 -20.71 11.14 -3.48
N GLU A 70 -19.66 10.68 -4.17
CA GLU A 70 -18.97 11.44 -5.20
C GLU A 70 -19.87 11.70 -6.42
N LYS A 71 -20.62 10.68 -6.86
CA LYS A 71 -21.61 10.85 -7.94
C LYS A 71 -22.75 11.81 -7.58
N LEU A 72 -23.13 11.85 -6.31
CA LEU A 72 -24.11 12.81 -5.79
C LEU A 72 -23.51 14.21 -5.57
N GLY A 73 -22.19 14.38 -5.73
CA GLY A 73 -21.49 15.65 -5.56
C GLY A 73 -21.21 16.04 -4.10
N TRP A 74 -21.44 15.15 -3.14
CA TRP A 74 -21.20 15.38 -1.71
C TRP A 74 -19.73 15.27 -1.34
N VAL A 75 -19.03 14.33 -1.96
CA VAL A 75 -17.60 14.11 -1.80
C VAL A 75 -16.92 14.40 -3.14
N ARG A 76 -15.68 14.87 -3.10
CA ARG A 76 -14.85 15.14 -4.28
C ARG A 76 -13.41 14.77 -3.96
N ASP A 77 -12.60 14.60 -5.00
CA ASP A 77 -11.18 14.28 -4.90
C ASP A 77 -10.88 12.94 -4.21
N LEU A 78 -11.70 11.92 -4.45
CA LEU A 78 -11.42 10.58 -3.99
C LEU A 78 -10.10 10.08 -4.58
N ARG A 79 -9.20 9.59 -3.71
CA ARG A 79 -7.87 9.13 -4.11
C ARG A 79 -7.86 7.61 -4.30
N PRO A 80 -7.95 7.08 -5.54
CA PRO A 80 -7.81 5.66 -5.78
C PRO A 80 -6.36 5.20 -5.57
N VAL A 81 -6.16 3.89 -5.49
CA VAL A 81 -4.83 3.29 -5.42
C VAL A 81 -4.16 3.39 -6.79
N PRO A 82 -2.97 3.99 -6.92
CA PRO A 82 -2.27 4.07 -8.19
C PRO A 82 -1.74 2.69 -8.60
N THR A 83 -1.75 2.40 -9.91
CA THR A 83 -1.50 1.06 -10.47
C THR A 83 -0.17 0.43 -10.04
N HIS A 84 0.88 1.25 -9.87
CA HIS A 84 2.20 0.78 -9.44
C HIS A 84 2.25 0.26 -7.99
N LYS A 85 1.28 0.65 -7.14
CA LYS A 85 1.15 0.16 -5.74
C LYS A 85 0.34 -1.14 -5.64
N LEU A 86 -0.28 -1.59 -6.73
CA LEU A 86 -1.02 -2.87 -6.76
C LEU A 86 -0.10 -4.09 -6.91
N ASN A 87 1.15 -3.86 -7.33
CA ASN A 87 2.16 -4.90 -7.52
C ASN A 87 3.10 -4.95 -6.31
N PRO A 88 3.07 -6.04 -5.52
CA PRO A 88 3.91 -6.16 -4.34
C PRO A 88 5.42 -6.20 -4.67
N GLU A 89 5.77 -6.63 -5.89
CA GLU A 89 7.16 -6.75 -6.36
C GLU A 89 7.79 -5.40 -6.74
N VAL A 90 6.98 -4.43 -7.18
CA VAL A 90 7.47 -3.08 -7.54
C VAL A 90 7.70 -2.23 -6.28
N ALA A 91 6.96 -2.52 -5.21
CA ALA A 91 7.08 -1.81 -3.94
C ALA A 91 8.40 -2.06 -3.19
N SER A 92 9.11 -3.16 -3.48
CA SER A 92 10.37 -3.54 -2.83
C SER A 92 11.61 -3.12 -3.61
N THR A 93 11.48 -2.54 -4.81
CA THR A 93 12.65 -2.07 -5.56
C THR A 93 13.24 -0.85 -4.84
N PRO A 94 14.44 -0.96 -4.25
CA PRO A 94 15.13 0.22 -3.75
C PRO A 94 15.39 1.11 -4.96
N LYS A 95 15.07 2.40 -4.86
CA LYS A 95 15.45 3.41 -5.85
C LYS A 95 16.94 3.21 -6.17
N ALA A 96 17.22 2.58 -7.31
CA ALA A 96 18.58 2.37 -7.77
C ALA A 96 19.27 3.73 -7.78
N ALA A 97 20.44 3.77 -7.15
CA ALA A 97 21.25 4.97 -6.96
C ALA A 97 21.56 5.62 -8.32
N THR A 98 20.67 6.52 -8.75
CA THR A 98 20.97 7.52 -9.76
C THR A 98 21.75 8.61 -9.04
N THR A 99 23.08 8.49 -9.06
CA THR A 99 24.08 9.57 -9.23
C THR A 99 25.46 8.94 -9.01
N ALA A 100 26.03 8.38 -10.06
CA ALA A 100 27.48 8.24 -10.20
C ALA A 100 27.80 8.45 -11.68
N ALA A 101 27.48 9.65 -12.15
CA ALA A 101 27.83 10.14 -13.46
C ALA A 101 28.86 11.25 -13.28
N LEU A 102 30.07 10.96 -13.77
CA LEU A 102 31.12 11.88 -14.21
C LEU A 102 31.76 12.83 -13.17
N ASP A 103 33.05 12.59 -12.92
CA ASP A 103 34.03 13.67 -12.87
C ASP A 103 35.32 13.23 -13.62
N PRO A 104 35.50 13.62 -14.90
CA PRO A 104 36.81 13.64 -15.52
C PRO A 104 37.48 14.98 -15.18
N THR A 105 38.81 15.01 -15.07
CA THR A 105 39.67 16.18 -14.86
C THR A 105 39.78 16.75 -13.44
N GLY A 106 40.99 16.64 -12.85
CA GLY A 106 41.36 17.41 -11.67
C GLY A 106 42.66 16.98 -10.98
N GLN A 107 43.70 16.57 -11.71
CA GLN A 107 45.04 16.38 -11.16
C GLN A 107 45.88 17.62 -11.48
N THR A 108 46.15 18.43 -10.45
CA THR A 108 47.24 19.42 -10.21
C THR A 108 46.82 20.15 -8.91
N ASP A 109 47.62 20.38 -7.87
CA ASP A 109 48.99 20.90 -7.87
C ASP A 109 49.75 20.57 -6.59
N GLU A 110 51.06 20.75 -6.72
CA GLU A 110 52.14 20.78 -5.75
C GLU A 110 51.91 21.78 -4.58
N THR A 111 52.46 21.48 -3.39
CA THR A 111 53.45 22.30 -2.63
C THR A 111 53.40 22.07 -1.11
N GLY A 112 54.59 21.88 -0.53
CA GLY A 112 55.01 22.62 0.67
C GLY A 112 54.74 22.04 2.07
N GLY A 113 55.73 21.31 2.60
CA GLY A 113 56.37 21.65 3.88
C GLY A 113 55.70 21.20 5.20
N VAL A 114 56.35 20.28 5.91
CA VAL A 114 56.44 20.34 7.38
C VAL A 114 57.70 19.62 7.88
N ALA A 115 58.53 20.41 8.56
CA ALA A 115 59.51 20.16 9.63
C ALA A 115 60.23 18.81 9.72
#